data_AF-A0A6C0B8C7-F1
#
_entry.id   AF-A0A6C0B8C7-F1
#
_cell.length_a   1.000
_cell.length_b   1.000
_cell.length_c   1.000
_cell.angle_alpha   90.00
_cell.angle_beta   90.00
_cell.angle_gamma   90.00
#
_symmetry.space_group_name_H-M   'P 1'
#
loop_
_entity.id
_entity.type
_entity.pdbx_description
1 polymer ?
#
loop_
_entity_poly.entity_id
_entity_poly.type
_entity_poly.pdbx_seq_one_letter_code
_entity_poly.pdbx_strand_id
1 'polypeptide(L)'
;MPNECYNHITISSPNTDEIIELYEKELVKTKEQEEDDNLYYYKNITIQKQTKKIIIFNQTTRWHPDYDWLEGLLIKYPNCWIKNVWHDEDALEGIWIGNTGDEDNIIMSQWVIPFEVYKDIYGLK
;
A
#
# COMPACT_ATOMS: atom_id res chain seq x y z
N MET A 1 18.69 12.14 -2.56
CA MET A 1 18.14 10.85 -3.02
C MET A 1 16.71 10.79 -2.49
N PRO A 2 15.73 10.26 -3.23
CA PRO A 2 14.40 10.09 -2.66
C PRO A 2 14.44 9.02 -1.58
N ASN A 3 13.96 9.37 -0.37
CA ASN A 3 13.85 8.41 0.72
C ASN A 3 12.85 7.32 0.37
N GLU A 4 13.14 6.09 0.77
CA GLU A 4 12.25 4.95 0.56
C GLU A 4 11.16 4.94 1.64
N CYS A 5 9.91 4.76 1.20
CA CYS A 5 8.77 4.51 2.08
C CYS A 5 8.29 3.08 1.84
N TYR A 6 8.36 2.25 2.87
CA TYR A 6 7.93 0.86 2.84
C TYR A 6 6.48 0.75 3.25
N ASN A 7 5.67 0.11 2.40
CA ASN A 7 4.23 -0.03 2.58
C ASN A 7 3.89 -1.51 2.71
N HIS A 8 3.11 -1.85 3.73
CA HIS A 8 2.51 -3.16 3.94
C HIS A 8 0.99 -3.04 3.78
N ILE A 9 0.50 -3.46 2.62
CA ILE A 9 -0.87 -3.22 2.21
C ILE A 9 -1.67 -4.51 2.32
N THR A 10 -2.82 -4.41 2.98
CA THR A 10 -3.85 -5.45 3.06
C THR A 10 -5.13 -4.93 2.42
N ILE A 11 -5.60 -5.61 1.39
CA ILE A 11 -6.88 -5.34 0.75
C ILE A 11 -7.80 -6.52 1.05
N SER A 12 -9.03 -6.25 1.47
CA SER A 12 -10.04 -7.27 1.73
C SER A 12 -11.42 -6.85 1.28
N SER A 13 -12.24 -7.78 0.80
CA SER A 13 -13.62 -7.50 0.39
C SER A 13 -14.51 -8.72 0.62
N PRO A 14 -15.79 -8.53 0.97
CA PRO A 14 -16.78 -9.61 0.89
C PRO A 14 -17.08 -9.99 -0.56
N ASN A 15 -16.87 -9.08 -1.52
CA ASN A 15 -17.04 -9.31 -2.95
C ASN A 15 -15.77 -9.95 -3.54
N THR A 16 -15.85 -11.23 -3.91
CA THR A 16 -14.70 -11.97 -4.43
C THR A 16 -14.29 -11.51 -5.83
N ASP A 17 -15.24 -11.02 -6.62
CA ASP A 17 -15.00 -10.66 -8.01
C ASP A 17 -14.18 -9.37 -8.10
N GLU A 18 -14.46 -8.40 -7.22
CA GLU A 18 -13.65 -7.18 -7.08
C GLU A 18 -12.21 -7.49 -6.68
N ILE A 19 -11.99 -8.45 -5.78
CA ILE A 19 -10.64 -8.83 -5.36
C ILE A 19 -9.86 -9.47 -6.51
N ILE A 20 -10.51 -10.34 -7.29
CA ILE A 20 -9.90 -10.97 -8.46
C ILE A 20 -9.57 -9.90 -9.50
N GLU A 21 -10.52 -9.01 -9.80
CA GLU A 21 -10.34 -7.95 -10.79
C GLU A 21 -9.26 -6.95 -10.38
N LEU A 22 -9.23 -6.51 -9.12
CA LEU A 22 -8.19 -5.63 -8.58
C LEU A 22 -6.82 -6.29 -8.71
N TYR A 23 -6.69 -7.55 -8.31
CA TYR A 23 -5.42 -8.27 -8.44
C TYR A 23 -4.94 -8.30 -9.89
N GLU A 24 -5.79 -8.69 -10.82
CA GLU A 24 -5.42 -8.82 -12.23
C GLU A 24 -5.11 -7.47 -12.89
N LYS A 25 -5.93 -6.45 -12.63
CA LYS A 25 -5.83 -5.17 -13.33
C LYS A 25 -4.85 -4.19 -12.70
N GLU A 26 -4.73 -4.17 -11.39
CA GLU A 26 -3.98 -3.13 -10.66
C GLU A 26 -2.65 -3.67 -10.09
N LEU A 27 -2.48 -4.99 -9.94
CA LEU A 27 -1.26 -5.58 -9.35
C LEU A 27 -0.47 -6.46 -10.33
N VAL A 28 -1.13 -7.17 -11.26
CA VAL A 28 -0.46 -8.02 -12.27
C VAL A 28 -0.07 -7.22 -13.51
N LYS A 29 -1.01 -6.50 -14.14
CA LYS A 29 -0.73 -5.72 -15.36
C LYS A 29 0.33 -4.63 -15.17
N THR A 30 0.44 -4.11 -13.96
CA THR A 30 1.43 -3.08 -13.58
C THR A 30 2.86 -3.62 -13.61
N LYS A 31 3.06 -4.93 -13.47
CA LYS A 31 4.38 -5.59 -13.62
C LYS A 31 4.80 -5.75 -15.08
N GLU A 32 3.85 -5.79 -16.01
CA GLU A 32 4.13 -6.00 -17.44
C GLU A 32 4.49 -4.69 -18.16
N GLN A 33 4.27 -3.52 -17.54
CA GLN A 33 4.58 -2.21 -18.11
C GLN A 33 5.96 -1.65 -17.72
N GLU A 34 6.81 -2.44 -17.05
CA GLU A 34 8.15 -2.01 -16.60
C GLU A 34 9.21 -1.92 -17.71
N GLU A 35 8.88 -2.18 -18.99
CA GLU A 35 9.85 -2.13 -20.11
C GLU A 35 10.04 -0.73 -20.74
N ASP A 36 9.28 0.30 -20.35
CA ASP A 36 9.45 1.65 -20.88
C ASP A 36 10.05 2.59 -19.81
N ASP A 37 11.20 3.17 -20.13
CA ASP A 37 12.23 3.73 -19.25
C ASP A 37 11.82 5.00 -18.44
N ASN A 38 10.53 5.28 -18.28
CA ASN A 38 10.04 6.56 -17.77
C ASN A 38 8.82 6.56 -16.82
N LEU A 39 8.38 5.42 -16.26
CA LEU A 39 7.28 5.43 -15.27
C LEU A 39 7.69 4.81 -13.91
N TYR A 40 8.21 5.67 -13.04
CA TYR A 40 8.87 5.36 -11.77
C TYR A 40 7.95 5.03 -10.57
N TYR A 41 6.74 4.49 -10.76
CA TYR A 41 5.75 4.50 -9.66
C TYR A 41 5.53 3.18 -8.89
N TYR A 42 5.81 1.99 -9.44
CA TYR A 42 5.41 0.74 -8.77
C TYR A 42 6.44 -0.40 -8.77
N LYS A 43 7.74 -0.06 -8.84
CA LYS A 43 8.85 -0.99 -9.12
C LYS A 43 9.05 -2.17 -8.16
N ASN A 44 8.29 -2.32 -7.07
CA ASN A 44 8.58 -3.31 -6.02
C ASN A 44 7.34 -3.97 -5.38
N ILE A 45 6.26 -4.20 -6.13
CA ILE A 45 5.11 -4.94 -5.57
C ILE A 45 5.46 -6.42 -5.36
N THR A 46 5.57 -6.82 -4.09
CA THR A 46 5.84 -8.20 -3.66
C THR A 46 4.60 -8.77 -2.98
N ILE A 47 3.89 -9.66 -3.69
CA ILE A 47 2.70 -10.33 -3.15
C ILE A 47 3.11 -11.31 -2.04
N GLN A 48 2.56 -11.11 -0.85
CA GLN A 48 2.77 -11.97 0.32
C GLN A 48 1.68 -13.05 0.43
N LYS A 49 0.43 -12.67 0.14
CA LYS A 49 -0.73 -13.56 0.22
C LYS A 49 -1.80 -13.13 -0.75
N GLN A 50 -2.41 -14.12 -1.41
CA GLN A 50 -3.58 -13.91 -2.25
C GLN A 50 -4.61 -14.99 -1.98
N THR A 51 -5.85 -14.59 -1.76
CA THR A 51 -7.02 -15.45 -1.60
C THR A 51 -8.21 -14.82 -2.31
N LYS A 52 -9.34 -15.51 -2.40
CA LYS A 52 -10.56 -14.96 -3.02
C LYS A 52 -11.12 -13.72 -2.30
N LYS A 53 -10.70 -13.43 -1.07
CA LYS A 53 -11.26 -12.32 -0.26
C LYS A 53 -10.23 -11.32 0.23
N ILE A 54 -8.94 -11.65 0.14
CA ILE A 54 -7.86 -10.90 0.75
C ILE A 54 -6.64 -10.95 -0.15
N ILE A 55 -5.98 -9.80 -0.32
CA ILE A 55 -4.66 -9.64 -0.92
C ILE A 55 -3.77 -8.95 0.11
N ILE A 56 -2.55 -9.45 0.29
CA ILE A 56 -1.52 -8.82 1.12
C ILE A 56 -0.26 -8.71 0.28
N PHE A 57 0.32 -7.51 0.23
CA PHE A 57 1.54 -7.26 -0.51
C PHE A 57 2.36 -6.14 0.12
N ASN A 58 3.64 -6.12 -0.20
CA ASN A 58 4.53 -5.03 0.12
C ASN A 58 4.80 -4.20 -1.14
N GLN A 59 5.01 -2.90 -0.95
CA GLN A 59 5.40 -1.97 -2.00
C GLN A 59 6.34 -0.91 -1.42
N THR A 60 7.30 -0.46 -2.22
CA THR A 60 8.11 0.72 -1.88
C THR A 60 7.66 1.90 -2.73
N THR A 61 7.39 3.02 -2.08
CA THR A 61 7.11 4.32 -2.71
C THR A 61 8.19 5.33 -2.34
N ARG A 62 8.19 6.51 -2.96
CA ARG A 62 9.11 7.60 -2.59
C ARG A 62 8.45 8.47 -1.53
N TRP A 63 9.19 8.79 -0.47
CA TRP A 63 8.85 9.75 0.59
C TRP A 63 7.63 9.40 1.47
N HIS A 64 6.51 9.00 0.89
CA HIS A 64 5.28 8.69 1.61
C HIS A 64 4.44 7.67 0.83
N PRO A 65 3.39 7.10 1.45
CA PRO A 65 2.41 6.29 0.72
C PRO A 65 1.73 7.05 -0.42
N ASP A 66 1.40 6.35 -1.50
CA ASP A 66 0.61 6.90 -2.61
C ASP A 66 -0.88 6.94 -2.22
N TYR A 67 -1.27 7.96 -1.44
CA TYR A 67 -2.64 8.10 -0.94
C TYR A 67 -3.65 8.28 -2.08
N ASP A 68 -3.29 9.01 -3.13
CA ASP A 68 -4.16 9.21 -4.30
C ASP A 68 -4.48 7.89 -5.00
N TRP A 69 -3.49 7.00 -5.13
CA TRP A 69 -3.72 5.65 -5.65
C TRP A 69 -4.60 4.82 -4.72
N LEU A 70 -4.35 4.85 -3.40
CA LEU A 70 -5.15 4.11 -2.42
C LEU A 70 -6.62 4.56 -2.43
N GLU A 71 -6.88 5.87 -2.48
CA GLU A 71 -8.23 6.43 -2.60
C GLU A 71 -8.84 6.10 -3.96
N GLY A 72 -8.07 6.18 -5.04
CA GLY A 72 -8.49 5.77 -6.38
C GLY A 72 -8.91 4.31 -6.46
N LEU A 73 -8.26 3.41 -5.72
CA LEU A 73 -8.69 2.01 -5.59
C LEU A 73 -10.05 1.90 -4.91
N LEU A 74 -10.33 2.69 -3.87
CA LEU A 74 -11.63 2.65 -3.19
C LEU A 74 -12.78 3.17 -4.06
N ILE A 75 -12.50 4.12 -4.96
CA ILE A 75 -13.49 4.60 -5.93
C ILE A 75 -13.80 3.51 -6.97
N LYS A 76 -12.77 2.80 -7.44
CA LYS A 76 -12.92 1.71 -8.43
C LYS A 76 -13.54 0.44 -7.84
N TYR A 77 -13.23 0.13 -6.59
CA TYR A 77 -13.58 -1.11 -5.91
C TYR A 77 -14.27 -0.81 -4.57
N PRO A 78 -15.54 -0.36 -4.59
CA PRO A 78 -16.19 0.23 -3.44
C PRO A 78 -16.49 -0.75 -2.29
N ASN A 79 -16.49 -2.07 -2.54
CA ASN A 79 -16.68 -3.05 -1.47
C ASN A 79 -15.35 -3.42 -0.78
N CYS A 80 -14.22 -2.87 -1.22
CA CYS A 80 -12.92 -3.14 -0.62
C CYS A 80 -12.66 -2.29 0.63
N TRP A 81 -12.01 -2.93 1.59
CA TRP A 81 -11.30 -2.30 2.69
C TRP A 81 -9.82 -2.37 2.38
N ILE A 82 -9.13 -1.24 2.49
CA ILE A 82 -7.70 -1.13 2.27
C ILE A 82 -7.06 -0.64 3.57
N LYS A 83 -6.08 -1.38 4.06
CA LYS A 83 -5.21 -0.99 5.17
C LYS A 83 -3.79 -0.94 4.65
N ASN A 84 -3.13 0.19 4.84
CA ASN A 84 -1.71 0.36 4.60
C ASN A 84 -1.00 0.72 5.91
N VAL A 85 -0.06 -0.11 6.32
CA VAL A 85 0.89 0.22 7.40
C VAL A 85 2.21 0.57 6.73
N TRP A 86 2.76 1.74 7.04
CA TRP A 86 3.91 2.27 6.32
C TRP A 86 4.95 2.88 7.25
N HIS A 87 6.21 2.84 6.85
CA HIS A 87 7.30 3.58 7.50
C HIS A 87 8.28 4.10 6.44
N ASP A 88 8.98 5.19 6.75
CA ASP A 88 10.04 5.74 5.92
C ASP A 88 11.40 5.77 6.63
N GLU A 89 12.45 6.09 5.87
CA GLU A 89 13.82 6.21 6.38
C GLU A 89 14.02 7.36 7.38
N ASP A 90 13.09 8.32 7.46
CA ASP A 90 13.11 9.43 8.41
C ASP A 90 12.46 9.08 9.76
N ALA A 91 12.21 7.79 9.99
CA ALA A 91 11.55 7.25 11.18
C ALA A 91 10.10 7.73 11.38
N LEU A 92 9.44 8.20 10.31
CA LEU A 92 8.00 8.35 10.30
C LEU A 92 7.36 6.99 10.03
N GLU A 93 6.31 6.69 10.79
CA GLU A 93 5.48 5.51 10.60
C GLU A 93 4.02 5.93 10.68
N GLY A 94 3.16 5.22 9.97
CA GLY A 94 1.74 5.43 10.08
C GLY A 94 0.90 4.27 9.61
N ILE A 95 -0.40 4.46 9.81
CA ILE A 95 -1.44 3.59 9.30
C ILE A 95 -2.47 4.44 8.56
N TRP A 96 -2.86 3.96 7.40
CA TRP A 96 -3.96 4.47 6.61
C TRP A 96 -4.96 3.33 6.42
N ILE A 97 -6.23 3.56 6.75
CA ILE A 97 -7.32 2.61 6.53
C ILE A 97 -8.41 3.36 5.79
N GLY A 98 -8.89 2.79 4.69
CA GLY A 98 -9.98 3.37 3.92
C GLY A 98 -11.00 2.34 3.47
N ASN A 99 -12.25 2.75 3.46
CA ASN A 99 -13.38 2.06 2.86
C ASN A 99 -14.46 3.07 2.43
N THR A 100 -15.06 2.85 1.26
CA THR A 100 -16.11 3.68 0.65
C THR A 100 -17.51 3.09 0.80
N GLY A 101 -17.75 2.31 1.86
CA GLY A 101 -19.10 1.92 2.28
C GLY A 101 -19.96 3.14 2.66
N ASP A 102 -21.15 2.90 3.21
CA ASP A 102 -22.21 3.91 3.43
C ASP A 102 -21.81 5.21 4.19
N GLU A 103 -20.60 5.32 4.75
CA GLU A 103 -20.11 6.49 5.50
C GLU A 103 -18.67 6.95 5.19
N ASP A 104 -18.04 6.57 4.05
CA ASP A 104 -16.69 7.01 3.63
C ASP A 104 -15.68 7.14 4.78
N ASN A 105 -15.25 5.99 5.33
CA ASN A 105 -14.41 5.95 6.51
C ASN A 105 -12.92 5.91 6.11
N ILE A 106 -12.27 7.07 6.08
CA ILE A 106 -10.81 7.18 5.99
C ILE A 106 -10.24 7.50 7.38
N ILE A 107 -9.39 6.61 7.89
CA ILE A 107 -8.64 6.78 9.13
C ILE A 107 -7.16 6.88 8.77
N MET A 108 -6.53 7.99 9.16
CA MET A 108 -5.10 8.20 8.99
C MET A 108 -4.48 8.57 10.33
N SER A 109 -3.40 7.88 10.69
CA SER A 109 -2.60 8.16 11.88
C SER A 109 -1.13 8.02 11.55
N GLN A 110 -0.32 8.94 12.05
CA GLN A 110 1.13 8.95 11.85
C GLN A 110 1.85 9.33 13.14
N TRP A 111 3.06 8.81 13.33
CA TRP A 111 3.91 9.09 14.48
C TRP A 111 5.39 9.03 14.08
N VAL A 112 6.23 9.70 14.87
CA VAL A 112 7.68 9.63 14.74
C VAL A 112 8.19 8.59 15.74
N ILE A 113 8.94 7.60 15.26
CA ILE A 113 9.64 6.65 16.12
C ILE A 113 10.94 7.34 16.60
N PRO A 114 11.23 7.36 17.92
CA PRO A 114 12.52 7.84 18.41
C PRO A 114 13.67 7.11 17.71
N PHE A 115 14.68 7.85 17.24
CA PHE A 115 15.73 7.32 16.38
C PHE A 115 16.50 6.15 17.00
N GLU A 116 16.69 6.17 18.32
CA GLU A 116 17.32 5.09 19.08
C GLU A 116 16.54 3.78 18.96
N VAL A 117 15.20 3.86 18.97
CA VAL A 117 14.29 2.71 18.84
C VAL A 117 14.20 2.26 17.38
N TYR A 118 14.21 3.20 16.44
CA TYR A 118 14.14 2.92 15.01
C TYR A 118 15.29 2.01 14.55
N LYS A 119 16.51 2.27 15.03
CA LYS A 119 17.69 1.44 14.73
C LYS A 119 17.53 -0.02 15.17
N ASP A 120 16.94 -0.24 16.34
CA ASP A 120 16.73 -1.57 16.89
C ASP A 120 15.65 -2.34 16.12
N ILE A 121 14.59 -1.65 15.67
CA ILE A 121 13.47 -2.27 14.92
C ILE A 121 13.90 -2.66 13.50
N TYR A 122 14.57 -1.75 12.78
CA TYR A 122 14.85 -1.92 11.35
C TYR A 122 16.30 -2.29 11.04
N GLY A 123 17.14 -2.48 12.06
CA GLY A 123 18.49 -3.00 11.91
C GLY A 123 19.48 -2.06 11.22
N LEU A 124 19.27 -0.74 11.33
CA LEU A 124 20.24 0.25 10.86
C LEU A 124 21.50 0.21 11.74
N LYS A 125 22.63 -0.18 11.16
CA LYS A 125 23.95 -0.20 11.81
C LYS A 125 24.57 1.20 11.89
#